data_AF-A0A645HES2-F1
#
_entry.id   AF-A0A645HES2-F1
#
_cell.length_a   1.000
_cell.length_b   1.000
_cell.length_c   1.000
_cell.angle_alpha   90.00
_cell.angle_beta   90.00
_cell.angle_gamma   90.00
#
_symmetry.space_group_name_H-M   'P 1'
#
loop_
_entity.id
_entity.type
_entity.pdbx_description
1 polymer ?
#
loop_
_entity_poly.entity_id
_entity_poly.type
_entity_poly.pdbx_seq_one_letter_code
_entity_poly.pdbx_strand_id
1 'polypeptide(L)'
;MQDCILYATDTPKETNHLYRISSLEKDAPEVESICELPGPCIYGTKNNGAYYLSTTVEPDSTLPTWKYRTTRKLGKGVKDYYSCLFEIDQNGNVSEIASFKKDCWPIWLFQFGNLLFPYNETRKLYVTTQSVSPKSGITLCN
;
A
#
# COMPACT_ATOMS: atom_id res chain seq x y z
N MET A 1 -4.27 -22.95 -0.33
CA MET A 1 -5.14 -21.94 0.32
C MET A 1 -6.57 -22.33 0.02
N GLN A 2 -7.46 -22.27 1.01
CA GLN A 2 -8.90 -22.17 0.73
C GLN A 2 -9.13 -20.90 -0.10
N ASP A 3 -10.12 -20.93 -0.99
CA ASP A 3 -10.47 -19.77 -1.80
C ASP A 3 -10.86 -18.59 -0.88
N CYS A 4 -10.06 -17.53 -0.95
CA CYS A 4 -10.23 -16.34 -0.13
C CYS A 4 -9.90 -15.08 -0.94
N ILE A 5 -10.45 -13.95 -0.50
CA ILE A 5 -10.12 -12.63 -1.03
C ILE A 5 -9.30 -11.89 0.03
N LEU A 6 -8.18 -11.33 -0.39
CA LEU A 6 -7.43 -10.37 0.39
C LEU A 6 -7.89 -8.97 -0.04
N TYR A 7 -8.36 -8.18 0.92
CA TYR A 7 -8.94 -6.87 0.66
C TYR A 7 -8.26 -5.81 1.51
N ALA A 8 -7.59 -4.86 0.87
CA ALA A 8 -6.94 -3.74 1.55
C ALA A 8 -7.70 -2.44 1.26
N THR A 9 -7.91 -1.62 2.28
CA THR A 9 -8.64 -0.34 2.14
C THR A 9 -7.73 0.81 1.72
N ASP A 10 -8.31 1.85 1.10
CA ASP A 10 -7.60 2.94 0.43
C ASP A 10 -8.16 4.34 0.77
N THR A 11 -8.29 4.67 2.06
CA THR A 11 -8.80 5.99 2.48
C THR A 11 -7.77 6.81 3.25
N PRO A 12 -7.48 8.07 2.85
CA PRO A 12 -6.60 8.94 3.63
C PRO A 12 -7.29 9.50 4.90
N LYS A 13 -8.57 9.17 5.15
CA LYS A 13 -9.39 9.78 6.21
C LYS A 13 -9.41 9.00 7.52
N GLU A 14 -9.08 7.72 7.49
CA GLU A 14 -9.14 6.81 8.65
C GLU A 14 -8.14 5.66 8.49
N THR A 15 -7.88 4.93 9.57
CA THR A 15 -6.93 3.81 9.58
C THR A 15 -7.33 2.77 8.54
N ASN A 16 -6.38 2.39 7.70
CA ASN A 16 -6.60 1.36 6.69
C ASN A 16 -6.29 -0.02 7.25
N HIS A 17 -6.88 -1.04 6.66
CA HIS A 17 -6.77 -2.41 7.11
C HIS A 17 -6.59 -3.36 5.94
N LEU A 18 -5.91 -4.48 6.22
CA LEU A 18 -5.91 -5.66 5.38
C LEU A 18 -6.88 -6.68 5.96
N TYR A 19 -7.84 -7.11 5.17
CA TYR A 19 -8.83 -8.11 5.51
C TYR A 19 -8.64 -9.39 4.72
N ARG A 20 -9.02 -10.51 5.33
CA ARG A 20 -9.22 -11.80 4.69
C ARG A 20 -10.71 -12.11 4.68
N ILE A 21 -11.24 -12.34 3.49
CA ILE A 21 -12.63 -12.76 3.28
C ILE A 21 -12.62 -14.21 2.84
N SER A 22 -13.25 -15.08 3.61
CA SER A 22 -13.30 -16.53 3.36
C SER A 22 -14.74 -17.03 3.35
N SER A 23 -14.93 -18.33 3.08
CA SER A 23 -16.26 -18.94 2.97
C SER A 23 -17.14 -18.24 1.92
N LEU A 24 -16.58 -17.94 0.75
CA LEU A 24 -17.20 -17.10 -0.29
C LEU A 24 -18.51 -17.64 -0.87
N GLU A 25 -18.75 -18.96 -0.72
CA GLU A 25 -19.98 -19.62 -1.20
C GLU A 25 -21.13 -19.54 -0.20
N LYS A 26 -20.89 -19.10 1.05
CA LYS A 26 -21.94 -18.94 2.06
C LYS A 26 -22.67 -17.61 1.86
N ASP A 27 -23.95 -17.56 2.25
CA ASP A 27 -24.75 -16.31 2.26
C ASP A 27 -24.10 -15.19 3.09
N ALA A 28 -23.30 -15.57 4.09
CA ALA A 28 -22.52 -14.65 4.92
C ALA A 28 -21.04 -15.07 4.89
N PRO A 29 -20.19 -14.39 4.09
CA PRO A 29 -18.76 -14.64 4.10
C PRO A 29 -18.14 -14.21 5.43
N GLU A 30 -17.09 -14.93 5.84
CA GLU A 30 -16.36 -14.64 7.07
C GLU A 30 -15.29 -13.59 6.79
N VAL A 31 -15.33 -12.46 7.51
CA VAL A 31 -14.40 -11.34 7.36
C VAL A 31 -13.50 -11.23 8.58
N GLU A 32 -12.21 -11.41 8.37
CA GLU A 32 -11.17 -11.32 9.39
C GLU A 32 -10.27 -10.10 9.10
N SER A 33 -10.05 -9.25 10.11
CA SER A 33 -9.03 -8.19 10.03
C SER A 33 -7.66 -8.79 10.33
N ILE A 34 -6.75 -8.79 9.36
CA ILE A 34 -5.39 -9.34 9.50
C ILE A 34 -4.49 -8.34 10.23
N CYS A 35 -4.41 -7.09 9.73
CA CYS A 35 -3.59 -6.05 10.32
C CYS A 35 -4.04 -4.65 9.90
N GLU A 36 -3.61 -3.64 10.67
CA GLU A 36 -3.67 -2.24 10.25
C GLU A 36 -2.60 -1.95 9.19
N LEU A 37 -2.89 -1.01 8.30
CA LEU A 37 -1.98 -0.50 7.29
C LEU A 37 -1.62 0.96 7.64
N PRO A 38 -0.35 1.37 7.52
CA PRO A 38 0.09 2.72 7.87
C PRO A 38 -0.38 3.81 6.90
N GLY A 39 -1.07 3.45 5.82
CA GLY A 39 -1.64 4.36 4.84
C GLY A 39 -2.59 3.64 3.86
N PRO A 40 -3.24 4.38 2.96
CA PRO A 40 -4.08 3.85 1.88
C PRO A 40 -3.34 2.82 1.03
N CYS A 41 -3.99 1.73 0.64
CA CYS A 41 -3.41 0.70 -0.23
C CYS A 41 -4.02 0.73 -1.63
N ILE A 42 -3.37 1.43 -2.56
CA ILE A 42 -3.87 1.60 -3.93
C ILE A 42 -3.39 0.47 -4.86
N TYR A 43 -2.18 -0.04 -4.63
CA TYR A 43 -1.53 -0.98 -5.54
C TYR A 43 -1.23 -2.30 -4.84
N GLY A 44 -1.43 -3.38 -5.60
CA GLY A 44 -1.04 -4.72 -5.22
C GLY A 44 -0.70 -5.55 -6.45
N THR A 45 0.08 -6.61 -6.25
CA THR A 45 0.45 -7.56 -7.30
C THR A 45 0.63 -8.96 -6.73
N LYS A 46 0.67 -9.96 -7.61
CA LYS A 46 1.05 -11.33 -7.28
C LYS A 46 2.35 -11.67 -7.98
N ASN A 47 3.32 -12.17 -7.25
CA ASN A 47 4.58 -12.66 -7.83
C ASN A 47 5.08 -13.90 -7.07
N ASN A 48 5.51 -14.92 -7.81
CA ASN A 48 6.09 -16.16 -7.26
C ASN A 48 5.24 -16.82 -6.13
N GLY A 49 3.92 -16.77 -6.25
CA GLY A 49 2.99 -17.36 -5.28
C GLY A 49 2.71 -16.52 -4.03
N ALA A 50 3.42 -15.40 -3.82
CA ALA A 50 3.14 -14.41 -2.79
C ALA A 50 2.31 -13.24 -3.35
N TYR A 51 1.63 -12.52 -2.47
CA TYR A 51 0.98 -11.25 -2.78
C TYR A 51 1.79 -10.10 -2.20
N TYR A 52 1.82 -8.98 -2.91
CA TYR A 52 2.50 -7.78 -2.48
C TYR A 52 1.53 -6.62 -2.52
N LEU A 53 1.54 -5.81 -1.48
CA LEU A 53 0.71 -4.63 -1.32
C LEU A 53 1.60 -3.44 -1.02
N SER A 54 1.20 -2.25 -1.46
CA SER A 54 1.93 -1.04 -1.12
C SER A 54 1.01 0.05 -0.60
N THR A 55 1.45 0.71 0.48
CA THR A 55 0.75 1.89 0.99
C THR A 55 1.23 3.18 0.34
N THR A 56 0.36 4.18 0.36
CA THR A 56 0.57 5.51 -0.22
C THR A 56 0.65 6.57 0.87
N VAL A 57 1.51 7.57 0.67
CA VAL A 57 1.54 8.79 1.50
C VAL A 57 0.65 9.85 0.89
N GLU A 58 -0.53 10.06 1.47
CA GLU A 58 -1.54 11.01 0.96
C GLU A 58 -1.73 12.25 1.86
N PRO A 59 -2.16 13.40 1.29
CA PRO A 59 -2.43 14.61 2.07
C PRO A 59 -3.80 14.53 2.75
N ASP A 60 -4.02 15.44 3.70
CA ASP A 60 -5.33 15.65 4.32
C ASP A 60 -6.38 16.10 3.28
N SER A 61 -7.22 15.16 2.86
CA SER A 61 -8.30 15.37 1.89
C SER A 61 -9.47 16.22 2.41
N THR A 62 -9.46 16.62 3.68
CA THR A 62 -10.45 17.56 4.25
C THR A 62 -10.11 19.02 3.95
N LEU A 63 -8.90 19.30 3.46
CA LEU A 63 -8.46 20.66 3.15
C LEU A 63 -9.10 21.19 1.86
N PRO A 64 -9.35 22.52 1.76
CA PRO A 64 -9.75 23.16 0.51
C PRO A 64 -8.75 22.88 -0.62
N THR A 65 -9.23 22.79 -1.86
CA THR A 65 -8.44 22.35 -3.05
C THR A 65 -7.08 23.00 -3.19
N TRP A 66 -6.98 24.32 -2.99
CA TRP A 66 -5.69 25.02 -3.11
C TRP A 66 -4.70 24.62 -2.01
N LYS A 67 -5.17 24.46 -0.76
CA LYS A 67 -4.35 23.98 0.37
C LYS A 67 -3.97 22.51 0.19
N TYR A 68 -4.91 21.68 -0.27
CA TYR A 68 -4.67 20.27 -0.54
C TYR A 68 -3.49 20.06 -1.52
N ARG A 69 -3.34 20.93 -2.52
CA ARG A 69 -2.24 20.84 -3.51
C ARG A 69 -0.87 21.29 -2.99
N THR A 70 -0.82 22.14 -1.95
CA THR A 70 0.43 22.73 -1.45
C THR A 70 0.82 22.23 -0.05
N THR A 71 -0.01 21.40 0.57
CA THR A 71 0.20 20.93 1.94
C THR A 71 1.22 19.80 2.05
N ARG A 72 1.88 19.73 3.20
CA ARG A 72 2.56 18.52 3.70
C ARG A 72 1.80 17.85 4.84
N LYS A 73 0.61 18.32 5.19
CA LYS A 73 -0.22 17.70 6.23
C LYS A 73 -0.71 16.34 5.72
N LEU A 74 -0.38 15.28 6.45
CA LEU A 74 -0.83 13.92 6.20
C LEU A 74 -2.34 13.78 6.38
N GLY A 75 -2.95 12.89 5.59
CA GLY A 75 -4.30 12.40 5.86
C GLY A 75 -4.37 11.73 7.24
N LYS A 76 -5.53 11.78 7.89
CA LYS A 76 -5.73 11.15 9.21
C LYS A 76 -5.49 9.63 9.17
N GLY A 77 -5.73 9.00 8.02
CA GLY A 77 -5.44 7.58 7.77
C GLY A 77 -4.00 7.27 7.39
N VAL A 78 -3.11 8.27 7.37
CA VAL A 78 -1.70 8.13 6.98
C VAL A 78 -0.84 8.38 8.22
N LYS A 79 -0.15 7.34 8.69
CA LYS A 79 0.57 7.33 9.97
C LYS A 79 1.85 8.16 9.94
N ASP A 80 2.56 8.12 8.83
CA ASP A 80 3.83 8.83 8.64
C ASP A 80 4.10 9.11 7.15
N TYR A 81 5.32 9.57 6.85
CA TYR A 81 5.72 9.91 5.49
C TYR A 81 6.35 8.73 4.75
N TYR A 82 6.02 7.46 5.08
CA TYR A 82 6.56 6.30 4.38
C TYR A 82 5.49 5.55 3.58
N SER A 83 5.84 5.26 2.33
CA SER A 83 5.17 4.25 1.51
C SER A 83 5.79 2.90 1.88
N CYS A 84 5.00 1.98 2.40
CA CYS A 84 5.46 0.66 2.85
C CYS A 84 5.10 -0.41 1.82
N LEU A 85 6.00 -1.37 1.63
CA LEU A 85 5.80 -2.56 0.81
C LEU A 85 5.60 -3.75 1.76
N PHE A 86 4.46 -4.40 1.63
CA PHE A 86 4.11 -5.60 2.37
C PHE A 86 4.20 -6.83 1.48
N GLU A 87 4.74 -7.91 2.01
CA GLU A 87 4.63 -9.25 1.47
C GLU A 87 3.61 -10.05 2.28
N ILE A 88 2.75 -10.76 1.57
CA ILE A 88 1.85 -11.78 2.10
C ILE A 88 2.33 -13.10 1.54
N ASP A 89 2.96 -13.92 2.39
CA ASP A 89 3.55 -15.18 1.97
C ASP A 89 2.47 -16.23 1.62
N GLN A 90 2.92 -17.40 1.17
CA GLN A 90 2.01 -18.51 0.79
C GLN A 90 1.20 -19.08 1.96
N ASN A 91 1.62 -18.81 3.20
CA ASN A 91 0.92 -19.20 4.42
C ASN A 91 -0.03 -18.09 4.91
N GLY A 92 0.01 -16.92 4.27
CA GLY A 92 -0.79 -15.75 4.65
C GLY A 92 -0.16 -14.90 5.76
N ASN A 93 1.13 -15.09 6.07
CA ASN A 93 1.86 -14.22 6.99
C ASN A 93 2.15 -12.89 6.30
N VAL A 94 1.93 -11.80 7.04
CA VAL A 94 2.14 -10.43 6.53
C VAL A 94 3.43 -9.87 7.12
N SER A 95 4.29 -9.34 6.27
CA SER A 95 5.52 -8.66 6.70
C SER A 95 5.78 -7.39 5.89
N GLU A 96 6.23 -6.32 6.55
CA GLU A 96 6.78 -5.15 5.85
C GLU A 96 8.21 -5.48 5.40
N ILE A 97 8.45 -5.48 4.09
CA ILE A 97 9.74 -5.87 3.50
C ILE A 97 10.56 -4.67 3.02
N ALA A 98 9.93 -3.51 2.82
CA ALA A 98 10.62 -2.26 2.51
C ALA A 98 9.73 -1.04 2.82
N SER A 99 10.35 0.11 3.07
CA SER A 99 9.64 1.38 3.19
C SER A 99 10.45 2.54 2.62
N PHE A 100 9.75 3.48 1.99
CA PHE A 100 10.35 4.60 1.25
C PHE A 100 9.72 5.91 1.68
N LYS A 101 10.55 6.85 2.13
CA LYS A 101 10.06 8.14 2.63
C LYS A 101 9.60 9.03 1.48
N LYS A 102 8.44 9.68 1.59
CA LYS A 102 8.01 10.78 0.71
C LYS A 102 9.12 11.81 0.56
N ASP A 103 9.22 12.39 -0.63
CA ASP A 103 10.11 13.52 -0.90
C ASP A 103 9.77 14.78 -0.05
N CYS A 104 10.54 15.86 -0.24
CA CYS A 104 10.37 17.13 0.46
C CYS A 104 9.28 18.05 -0.12
N TRP A 105 8.64 17.69 -1.23
CA TRP A 105 7.60 18.48 -1.88
C TRP A 105 6.23 18.32 -1.19
N PRO A 106 5.27 19.25 -1.41
CA PRO A 106 3.87 19.03 -1.06
C PRO A 106 3.38 17.64 -1.46
N ILE A 107 2.60 16.98 -0.59
CA ILE A 107 2.31 15.54 -0.73
C ILE A 107 1.59 15.25 -2.05
N TRP A 108 0.66 16.11 -2.44
CA TRP A 108 -0.14 15.95 -3.66
C TRP A 108 0.68 15.99 -4.96
N LEU A 109 1.82 16.68 -4.97
CA LEU A 109 2.61 16.84 -6.18
C LEU A 109 3.16 15.48 -6.66
N PHE A 110 3.13 15.32 -7.99
CA PHE A 110 3.55 14.10 -8.67
C PHE A 110 2.77 12.84 -8.26
N GLN A 111 1.50 13.03 -7.87
CA GLN A 111 0.55 11.96 -7.53
C GLN A 111 0.90 11.17 -6.27
N PHE A 112 1.37 11.84 -5.20
CA PHE A 112 1.63 11.20 -3.90
C PHE A 112 2.91 10.37 -3.84
N GLY A 113 3.25 9.89 -2.64
CA GLY A 113 4.33 8.93 -2.43
C GLY A 113 3.82 7.51 -2.66
N ASN A 114 4.21 6.86 -3.75
CA ASN A 114 3.75 5.52 -4.11
C ASN A 114 4.90 4.55 -4.40
N LEU A 115 4.57 3.27 -4.26
CA LEU A 115 5.30 2.15 -4.84
C LEU A 115 4.36 1.50 -5.86
N LEU A 116 4.85 1.32 -7.08
CA LEU A 116 4.07 0.85 -8.22
C LEU A 116 4.66 -0.47 -8.71
N PHE A 117 3.80 -1.38 -9.15
CA PHE A 117 4.20 -2.67 -9.67
C PHE A 117 4.04 -2.69 -11.19
N PRO A 118 5.12 -2.56 -11.99
CA PRO A 118 5.03 -2.75 -13.42
C PRO A 118 4.63 -4.20 -13.73
N TYR A 119 3.72 -4.38 -14.67
CA TYR A 119 3.37 -5.71 -15.15
C TYR A 119 4.60 -6.38 -15.74
N ASN A 120 4.91 -7.58 -15.23
CA ASN A 120 5.99 -8.40 -15.74
C ASN A 120 5.71 -9.88 -15.43
N GLU A 121 6.11 -10.77 -16.33
CA GLU A 121 6.01 -12.23 -16.15
C GLU A 121 7.38 -12.80 -15.74
N THR A 122 7.97 -12.25 -14.67
CA THR A 122 9.25 -12.75 -14.14
C THR A 122 9.06 -13.34 -12.76
N ARG A 123 10.09 -14.04 -12.26
CA ARG A 123 10.12 -14.48 -10.85
C ARG A 123 10.57 -13.36 -9.89
N LYS A 124 11.05 -12.23 -10.43
CA LYS A 124 11.58 -11.11 -9.64
C LYS A 124 10.47 -10.09 -9.39
N LEU A 125 10.42 -9.55 -8.18
CA LEU A 125 9.55 -8.43 -7.88
C LEU A 125 10.23 -7.14 -8.34
N TYR A 126 9.63 -6.46 -9.32
CA TYR A 126 10.02 -5.11 -9.69
C TYR A 126 9.08 -4.11 -9.04
N VAL A 127 9.65 -3.05 -8.48
CA VAL A 127 8.93 -1.95 -7.85
C VAL A 127 9.49 -0.64 -8.39
N THR A 128 8.60 0.20 -8.90
CA THR A 128 8.94 1.56 -9.33
C THR A 128 8.41 2.57 -8.32
N THR A 129 9.23 3.53 -7.94
CA THR A 129 8.89 4.51 -6.92
C THR A 129 8.36 5.80 -7.54
N GLN A 130 7.37 6.45 -6.92
CA GLN A 130 6.85 7.76 -7.33
C GLN A 130 6.87 8.74 -6.15
N SER A 131 7.47 9.92 -6.34
CA SER A 131 7.52 11.03 -5.38
C SER A 131 8.03 10.70 -3.97
N VAL A 132 8.92 9.73 -3.86
CA VAL A 132 9.63 9.36 -2.63
C VAL A 132 11.10 9.76 -2.75
N SER A 133 11.73 10.09 -1.62
CA SER A 133 13.17 10.33 -1.51
C SER A 133 13.90 9.01 -1.77
N PRO A 134 14.72 8.90 -2.83
CA PRO A 134 15.46 7.68 -3.07
C PRO A 134 16.56 7.50 -2.02
N LYS A 135 16.83 6.23 -1.67
CA LYS A 135 18.16 5.80 -1.18
C LYS A 135 19.01 5.15 -2.29
N SER A 136 18.63 5.31 -3.56
CA SER A 136 18.99 4.54 -4.79
C SER A 136 17.86 3.59 -5.19
N GLY A 137 17.78 3.21 -6.47
CA GLY A 137 16.86 2.15 -6.92
C GLY A 137 17.27 0.82 -6.30
N ILE A 138 16.35 0.15 -5.62
CA ILE A 138 16.61 -1.14 -4.96
C ILE A 138 15.99 -2.24 -5.82
N THR A 139 16.80 -3.21 -6.26
CA THR A 139 16.27 -4.47 -6.77
C THR A 139 16.11 -5.42 -5.58
N LEU A 140 14.88 -5.78 -5.25
CA LEU A 140 14.59 -6.83 -4.27
C LEU A 140 14.73 -8.18 -4.98
N CYS A 141 15.88 -8.82 -4.82
CA CYS A 141 16.08 -10.20 -5.24
C CYS A 141 15.75 -11.09 -4.04
N ASN A 142 14.57 -11.73 -4.05
CA ASN A 142 14.32 -12.92 -3.26
C ASN A 142 14.76 -14.16 -4.07
#